data_AF-A0A3B9DRU8-F1
#
_entry.id   AF-A0A3B9DRU8-F1
#
_cell.length_a   1.000
_cell.length_b   1.000
_cell.length_c   1.000
_cell.angle_alpha   90.00
_cell.angle_beta   90.00
_cell.angle_gamma   90.00
#
_symmetry.space_group_name_H-M   'P 1'
#
loop_
_entity.id
_entity.type
_entity.pdbx_description
1 polymer ?
#
loop_
_entity_poly.entity_id
_entity_poly.type
_entity_poly.pdbx_seq_one_letter_code
_entity_poly.pdbx_strand_id
1 'polypeptide(L)'
;RERLVQEIEIGASSAVERLVQRAIRALSVLSRELGVAVAPSLEEAIVERLELIQVSSAKLLMVMTIRSGFVHTVYVDLPGEVQADVLTSVTQVLNERLAGLTLLEISESLPERLRDTGIGDGREADELLNIFIQSSSELFDWTSLQGGEVHL
;
A
#
# COMPACT_ATOMS: atom_id res chain seq x y z
N ARG A 1 18.72 2.66 -29.08
CA ARG A 1 17.29 2.50 -29.49
C ARG A 1 16.52 1.55 -28.57
N GLU A 2 17.16 0.98 -27.52
CA GLU A 2 16.57 0.00 -26.61
C GLU A 2 15.94 0.61 -25.34
N ARG A 3 16.20 1.89 -25.01
CA ARG A 3 15.60 2.56 -23.83
C ARG A 3 14.12 2.94 -23.98
N LEU A 4 13.59 2.99 -25.20
CA LEU A 4 12.20 3.45 -25.43
C LEU A 4 11.14 2.36 -25.20
N VAL A 5 11.54 1.08 -25.11
CA VAL A 5 10.60 -0.02 -24.88
C VAL A 5 10.34 -0.22 -23.38
N GLN A 6 11.33 0.07 -22.54
CA GLN A 6 11.24 -0.15 -21.10
C GLN A 6 10.33 0.87 -20.38
N GLU A 7 10.05 2.02 -21.00
CA GLU A 7 9.15 3.05 -20.48
C GLU A 7 7.66 2.74 -20.76
N ILE A 8 7.37 1.76 -21.63
CA ILE A 8 5.99 1.41 -22.04
C ILE A 8 5.38 0.31 -21.14
N GLU A 9 6.21 -0.47 -20.43
CA GLU A 9 5.71 -1.55 -19.54
C GLU A 9 5.26 -1.07 -18.15
N ILE A 10 5.54 0.18 -17.77
CA ILE A 10 4.99 0.80 -16.54
C ILE A 10 3.52 1.23 -16.75
N GLY A 11 3.03 1.27 -17.99
CA GLY A 11 1.72 1.81 -18.37
C GLY A 11 0.69 0.79 -18.87
N ALA A 12 0.74 -0.47 -18.43
CA ALA A 12 -0.32 -1.43 -18.76
C ALA A 12 -1.58 -1.13 -17.92
N SER A 13 -2.46 -0.28 -18.47
CA SER A 13 -3.74 0.07 -17.87
C SER A 13 -4.48 -1.16 -17.32
N SER A 14 -4.86 -1.13 -16.04
CA SER A 14 -5.47 -2.28 -15.35
C SER A 14 -6.72 -2.79 -16.10
N ALA A 15 -7.10 -4.05 -15.89
CA ALA A 15 -8.34 -4.59 -16.51
C ALA A 15 -9.57 -3.72 -16.17
N VAL A 16 -9.56 -3.13 -14.97
CA VAL A 16 -10.58 -2.20 -14.47
C VAL A 16 -10.56 -0.90 -15.24
N GLU A 17 -9.40 -0.25 -15.41
CA GLU A 17 -9.29 0.97 -16.21
C GLU A 17 -9.73 0.76 -17.66
N ARG A 18 -9.35 -0.36 -18.29
CA ARG A 18 -9.83 -0.67 -19.65
C ARG A 18 -11.35 -0.79 -19.72
N LEU A 19 -11.97 -1.34 -18.68
CA LEU A 19 -13.42 -1.42 -18.58
C LEU A 19 -14.05 -0.04 -18.40
N VAL A 20 -13.52 0.77 -17.48
CA VAL A 20 -13.95 2.15 -17.23
C VAL A 20 -13.83 2.99 -18.51
N GLN A 21 -12.71 2.87 -19.23
CA GLN A 21 -12.48 3.58 -20.48
C GLN A 21 -13.49 3.17 -21.58
N ARG A 22 -13.85 1.89 -21.66
CA ARG A 22 -14.89 1.42 -22.59
C ARG A 22 -16.27 1.95 -22.22
N ALA A 23 -16.59 1.98 -20.93
CA ALA A 23 -17.87 2.51 -20.44
C ALA A 23 -17.99 4.01 -20.72
N ILE A 24 -16.93 4.79 -20.43
CA ILE A 24 -16.86 6.22 -20.74
C ILE A 24 -17.07 6.47 -22.23
N ARG A 25 -16.35 5.76 -23.10
CA ARG A 25 -16.49 5.91 -24.55
C ARG A 25 -17.92 5.63 -25.01
N ALA A 26 -18.56 4.58 -24.48
CA ALA A 26 -19.94 4.25 -24.81
C ALA A 26 -20.91 5.36 -24.34
N LEU A 27 -20.73 5.86 -23.12
CA LEU A 27 -21.54 6.94 -22.55
C LEU A 27 -21.38 8.23 -23.36
N SER A 28 -20.16 8.65 -23.69
CA SER A 28 -19.89 9.85 -24.48
C SER A 28 -20.53 9.80 -25.87
N VAL A 29 -20.47 8.65 -26.54
CA VAL A 29 -21.10 8.49 -27.87
C VAL A 29 -22.63 8.58 -27.78
N LEU A 30 -23.22 8.00 -26.73
CA LEU A 30 -24.67 7.97 -26.55
C LEU A 30 -25.22 9.33 -26.07
N SER A 31 -24.56 9.99 -25.14
CA SER A 31 -24.98 11.27 -24.57
C SER A 31 -24.60 12.47 -25.46
N ARG A 32 -23.58 12.32 -26.30
CA ARG A 32 -22.90 13.42 -27.02
C ARG A 32 -22.22 14.44 -26.09
N GLU A 33 -21.86 14.00 -24.89
CA GLU A 33 -21.18 14.81 -23.88
C GLU A 33 -19.79 14.24 -23.54
N LEU A 34 -18.96 15.05 -22.87
CA LEU A 34 -17.68 14.60 -22.31
C LEU A 34 -17.93 13.54 -21.22
N GLY A 35 -17.25 12.40 -21.32
CA GLY A 35 -17.27 11.38 -20.29
C GLY A 35 -15.97 11.40 -19.48
N VAL A 36 -16.08 11.46 -18.15
CA VAL A 36 -14.95 11.56 -17.23
C VAL A 36 -15.04 10.44 -16.21
N ALA A 37 -13.91 9.80 -15.89
CA ALA A 37 -13.77 8.99 -14.67
C ALA A 37 -12.92 9.74 -13.67
N VAL A 38 -13.35 9.67 -12.41
CA VAL A 38 -12.56 10.13 -11.26
C VAL A 38 -12.19 8.88 -10.48
N ALA A 39 -10.89 8.63 -10.34
CA ALA A 39 -10.41 7.59 -9.43
C ALA A 39 -10.64 8.05 -7.98
N PRO A 40 -11.01 7.14 -7.06
CA PRO A 40 -11.09 7.51 -5.65
C PRO A 40 -9.69 7.87 -5.14
N SER A 41 -9.56 9.01 -4.44
CA SER A 41 -8.34 9.30 -3.68
C SER A 41 -8.25 8.34 -2.50
N LEU A 42 -7.08 7.72 -2.35
CA LEU A 42 -6.78 6.86 -1.21
C LEU A 42 -6.21 7.64 -0.01
N GLU A 43 -5.93 8.93 -0.13
CA GLU A 43 -5.30 9.71 0.95
C GLU A 43 -6.16 9.71 2.23
N GLU A 44 -7.48 9.85 2.09
CA GLU A 44 -8.46 9.84 3.19
C GLU A 44 -8.88 8.41 3.60
N ALA A 45 -8.32 7.38 2.96
CA ALA A 45 -8.68 6.00 3.25
C ALA A 45 -8.19 5.61 4.66
N ILE A 46 -9.09 5.07 5.47
CA ILE A 46 -8.80 4.73 6.87
C ILE A 46 -8.32 3.28 6.96
N VAL A 47 -7.13 3.08 7.54
CA VAL A 47 -6.61 1.75 7.86
C VAL A 47 -7.49 1.12 8.95
N GLU A 48 -8.02 -0.06 8.66
CA GLU A 48 -8.81 -0.83 9.62
C GLU A 48 -7.95 -1.86 10.35
N ARG A 49 -7.07 -2.55 9.62
CA ARG A 49 -6.26 -3.63 10.18
C ARG A 49 -4.99 -3.87 9.36
N LEU A 50 -3.92 -4.24 10.06
CA LEU A 50 -2.66 -4.71 9.50
C LEU A 50 -2.37 -6.14 9.95
N GLU A 51 -1.90 -6.99 9.05
CA GLU A 51 -1.48 -8.34 9.35
C GLU A 51 -0.11 -8.62 8.72
N LEU A 52 0.75 -9.30 9.47
CA LEU A 52 2.05 -9.75 9.00
C LEU A 52 2.04 -11.28 8.92
N ILE A 53 2.24 -11.82 7.72
CA ILE A 53 2.19 -13.26 7.44
C ILE A 53 3.54 -13.67 6.85
N GLN A 54 4.31 -14.45 7.59
CA GLN A 54 5.56 -14.99 7.06
C GLN A 54 5.26 -16.11 6.07
N VAL A 55 5.73 -15.95 4.83
CA VAL A 55 5.52 -16.92 3.74
C VAL A 55 6.78 -17.72 3.40
N SER A 56 7.95 -17.26 3.87
CA SER A 56 9.19 -18.02 3.88
C SER A 56 10.15 -17.43 4.91
N SER A 57 11.30 -18.07 5.15
CA SER A 57 12.33 -17.54 6.03
C SER A 57 12.82 -16.14 5.63
N ALA A 58 12.76 -15.75 4.36
CA ALA A 58 13.26 -14.45 3.89
C ALA A 58 12.16 -13.52 3.35
N LYS A 59 10.87 -13.88 3.50
CA LYS A 59 9.76 -13.13 2.91
C LYS A 59 8.56 -13.05 3.86
N LEU A 60 8.01 -11.85 3.98
CA LEU A 60 6.81 -11.53 4.72
C LEU A 60 5.77 -10.94 3.77
N LEU A 61 4.50 -11.23 4.00
CA LEU A 61 3.37 -10.49 3.45
C LEU A 61 2.85 -9.53 4.51
N MET A 62 2.79 -8.24 4.17
CA MET A 62 2.02 -7.25 4.90
C MET A 62 0.66 -7.10 4.21
N VAL A 63 -0.42 -7.41 4.92
CA VAL A 63 -1.79 -7.25 4.44
C VAL A 63 -2.44 -6.10 5.21
N MET A 64 -2.83 -5.05 4.49
CA MET A 64 -3.52 -3.90 5.04
C MET A 64 -4.96 -3.86 4.55
N THR A 65 -5.90 -3.87 5.48
CA THR A 65 -7.33 -3.72 5.19
C THR A 65 -7.75 -2.28 5.47
N ILE A 66 -8.43 -1.68 4.51
CA ILE A 66 -9.02 -0.36 4.59
C ILE A 66 -10.51 -0.51 4.89
N ARG A 67 -11.09 0.42 5.67
CA ARG A 67 -12.50 0.39 6.07
C ARG A 67 -13.51 0.34 4.91
N SER A 68 -13.11 0.76 3.71
CA SER A 68 -13.91 0.63 2.48
C SER A 68 -14.02 -0.81 1.96
N GLY A 69 -13.30 -1.76 2.57
CA GLY A 69 -13.15 -3.14 2.11
C GLY A 69 -12.00 -3.32 1.11
N PHE A 70 -11.25 -2.26 0.80
CA PHE A 70 -10.04 -2.37 -0.03
C PHE A 70 -8.94 -3.08 0.75
N VAL A 71 -8.24 -4.01 0.11
CA VAL A 71 -7.11 -4.75 0.69
C VAL A 71 -5.87 -4.48 -0.13
N HIS A 72 -4.83 -4.02 0.53
CA HIS A 72 -3.50 -3.87 -0.04
C HIS A 72 -2.56 -4.91 0.52
N THR A 73 -1.70 -5.45 -0.32
CA THR A 73 -0.78 -6.50 0.07
C THR A 73 0.58 -6.24 -0.53
N VAL A 74 1.61 -6.21 0.31
CA VAL A 74 2.99 -5.96 -0.09
C VAL A 74 3.90 -7.06 0.44
N TYR A 75 4.90 -7.42 -0.36
CA TYR A 75 5.98 -8.29 0.07
C TYR A 75 7.07 -7.47 0.75
N VAL A 76 7.52 -7.93 1.91
CA VAL A 76 8.64 -7.36 2.64
C VAL A 76 9.75 -8.40 2.74
N ASP A 77 10.96 -7.99 2.39
CA ASP A 77 12.15 -8.82 2.48
C ASP A 77 12.66 -8.84 3.91
N LEU A 78 12.89 -10.04 4.44
CA LEU A 78 13.40 -10.25 5.79
C LEU A 78 14.86 -10.72 5.72
N PRO A 79 15.73 -10.29 6.66
CA PRO A 79 17.11 -10.76 6.74
C PRO A 79 17.22 -12.23 7.16
N GLY A 80 16.15 -12.81 7.68
CA GLY A 80 16.09 -14.20 8.14
C GLY A 80 14.71 -14.53 8.72
N GLU A 81 14.57 -15.78 9.19
CA GLU A 81 13.35 -16.24 9.84
C GLU A 81 13.11 -15.44 11.12
N VAL A 82 11.86 -15.03 11.35
CA VAL A 82 11.48 -14.19 12.48
C VAL A 82 10.60 -15.03 13.38
N GLN A 83 10.84 -14.96 14.68
CA GLN A 83 10.00 -15.71 15.63
C GLN A 83 8.54 -15.24 15.61
N ALA A 84 7.61 -16.18 15.74
CA ALA A 84 6.18 -15.90 15.59
C ALA A 84 5.63 -14.93 16.67
N ASP A 85 6.21 -14.95 17.86
CA ASP A 85 5.90 -14.02 18.96
C ASP A 85 6.39 -12.60 18.67
N VAL A 86 7.55 -12.46 18.03
CA VAL A 86 8.08 -11.17 17.54
C VAL A 86 7.15 -10.61 16.45
N LEU A 87 6.76 -11.42 15.46
CA LEU A 87 5.79 -11.01 14.44
C LEU A 87 4.45 -10.58 15.03
N THR A 88 3.96 -11.32 16.02
CA THR A 88 2.71 -11.00 16.72
C THR A 88 2.83 -9.67 17.45
N SER A 89 3.93 -9.44 18.17
CA SER A 89 4.19 -8.22 18.92
C SER A 89 4.30 -7.00 18.00
N VAL A 90 5.04 -7.12 16.89
CA VAL A 90 5.18 -6.06 15.89
C VAL A 90 3.83 -5.77 15.23
N THR A 91 3.06 -6.82 14.86
CA THR A 91 1.71 -6.66 14.29
C THR A 91 0.80 -5.89 15.25
N GLN A 92 0.84 -6.20 16.54
CA GLN A 92 0.06 -5.48 17.55
C GLN A 92 0.45 -4.00 17.61
N VAL A 93 1.74 -3.70 17.68
CA VAL A 93 2.24 -2.32 17.72
C VAL A 93 1.83 -1.53 16.48
N LEU A 94 1.96 -2.12 15.29
CA LEU A 94 1.52 -1.48 14.04
C LEU A 94 0.03 -1.16 14.08
N ASN A 95 -0.81 -2.09 14.52
CA ASN A 95 -2.26 -1.82 14.62
C ASN A 95 -2.58 -0.75 15.67
N GLU A 96 -1.95 -0.78 16.85
CA GLU A 96 -2.16 0.23 17.89
C GLU A 96 -1.78 1.64 17.43
N ARG A 97 -0.75 1.76 16.57
CA ARG A 97 -0.25 3.06 16.11
C ARG A 97 -0.92 3.56 14.83
N LEU A 98 -1.37 2.67 13.96
CA LEU A 98 -1.78 3.01 12.59
C LEU A 98 -3.27 2.75 12.31
N ALA A 99 -3.92 1.83 13.02
CA ALA A 99 -5.34 1.58 12.79
C ALA A 99 -6.18 2.80 13.18
N GLY A 100 -7.16 3.14 12.34
CA GLY A 100 -8.02 4.32 12.50
C GLY A 100 -7.45 5.60 11.91
N LEU A 101 -6.19 5.62 11.47
CA LEU A 101 -5.59 6.75 10.75
C LEU A 101 -5.86 6.66 9.25
N THR A 102 -5.83 7.83 8.61
CA THR A 102 -5.81 7.94 7.15
C THR A 102 -4.45 7.56 6.59
N LEU A 103 -4.39 7.12 5.33
CA LEU A 103 -3.13 6.81 4.66
C LEU A 103 -2.22 8.04 4.56
N LEU A 104 -2.79 9.24 4.39
CA LEU A 104 -2.04 10.49 4.42
C LEU A 104 -1.35 10.71 5.77
N GLU A 105 -2.09 10.65 6.87
CA GLU A 105 -1.53 10.83 8.22
C GLU A 105 -0.42 9.82 8.50
N ILE A 106 -0.59 8.57 8.05
CA ILE A 106 0.43 7.54 8.20
C ILE A 106 1.69 7.93 7.39
N SER A 107 1.54 8.29 6.12
CA SER A 107 2.68 8.67 5.26
C SER A 107 3.50 9.85 5.83
N GLU A 108 2.83 10.79 6.51
CA GLU A 108 3.47 11.98 7.08
C GLU A 108 4.13 11.74 8.45
N SER A 109 3.77 10.67 9.16
CA SER A 109 4.16 10.50 10.57
C SER A 109 4.62 9.09 10.97
N LEU A 110 4.68 8.14 10.03
CA LEU A 110 5.07 6.76 10.31
C LEU A 110 6.47 6.64 10.94
N PRO A 111 7.52 7.31 10.44
CA PRO A 111 8.84 7.23 11.05
C PRO A 111 8.85 7.70 12.51
N GLU A 112 8.15 8.77 12.84
CA GLU A 112 8.05 9.32 14.19
C GLU A 112 7.25 8.38 15.10
N ARG A 113 6.12 7.86 14.62
CA ARG A 113 5.23 6.96 15.37
C ARG A 113 5.87 5.63 15.75
N LEU A 114 6.76 5.11 14.90
CA LEU A 114 7.43 3.82 15.10
C LEU A 114 8.81 3.94 15.78
N ARG A 115 9.41 5.13 15.83
CA ARG A 115 10.66 5.34 16.62
C ARG A 115 10.40 5.41 18.12
N ASP A 116 9.22 5.89 18.53
CA ASP A 116 8.85 6.01 19.95
C ASP A 116 8.32 4.69 20.56
N THR A 117 8.18 3.64 19.75
CA THR A 117 7.79 2.30 20.22
C THR A 117 9.03 1.52 20.65
N GLY A 118 9.53 1.80 21.86
CA GLY A 118 10.44 0.88 22.52
C GLY A 118 9.71 -0.42 22.84
N ILE A 119 9.75 -1.40 21.94
CA ILE A 119 9.27 -2.75 22.22
C ILE A 119 10.29 -3.35 23.19
N GLY A 120 9.90 -3.49 24.46
CA GLY A 120 10.80 -3.86 25.55
C GLY A 120 11.79 -4.97 25.19
N ASP A 121 13.08 -4.71 25.39
CA ASP A 121 14.24 -5.61 25.35
C ASP A 121 14.41 -6.57 24.14
N GLY A 122 13.61 -6.42 23.07
CA GLY A 122 13.57 -7.34 21.93
C GLY A 122 14.34 -6.82 20.71
N ARG A 123 15.65 -7.09 20.63
CA ARG A 123 16.52 -6.66 19.52
C ARG A 123 16.00 -7.06 18.12
N GLU A 124 15.30 -8.19 18.03
CA GLU A 124 14.69 -8.70 16.79
C GLU A 124 13.43 -7.91 16.39
N ALA A 125 12.62 -7.45 17.35
CA ALA A 125 11.44 -6.64 17.09
C ALA A 125 11.83 -5.23 16.60
N ASP A 126 12.88 -4.64 17.21
CA ASP A 126 13.43 -3.36 16.80
C ASP A 126 14.00 -3.41 15.37
N GLU A 127 14.70 -4.50 15.02
CA GLU A 127 15.19 -4.74 13.66
C GLU A 127 14.03 -4.79 12.66
N LEU A 128 12.95 -5.49 13.00
CA LEU A 128 11.78 -5.63 12.14
C LEU A 128 11.03 -4.30 11.97
N LEU A 129 10.83 -3.53 13.05
CA LEU A 129 10.27 -2.18 12.98
C LEU A 129 11.15 -1.25 12.13
N ASN A 130 12.47 -1.36 12.25
CA ASN A 130 13.38 -0.56 11.45
C ASN A 130 13.29 -0.90 9.95
N ILE A 131 13.05 -2.17 9.58
CA ILE A 131 12.74 -2.54 8.19
C ILE A 131 11.49 -1.79 7.71
N PHE A 132 10.41 -1.78 8.50
CA PHE A 132 9.19 -1.04 8.15
C PHE A 132 9.40 0.47 8.02
N ILE A 133 10.22 1.08 8.89
CA ILE A 133 10.55 2.51 8.79
C ILE A 133 11.35 2.80 7.52
N GLN A 134 12.33 1.95 7.18
CA GLN A 134 13.16 2.12 5.98
C GLN A 134 12.38 1.89 4.69
N SER A 135 11.45 0.93 4.69
CA SER A 135 10.60 0.61 3.55
C SER A 135 9.30 1.43 3.52
N SER A 136 9.13 2.42 4.40
CA SER A 136 7.88 3.18 4.54
C SER A 136 7.42 3.87 3.26
N SER A 137 8.33 4.48 2.50
CA SER A 137 7.97 5.14 1.25
C SER A 137 7.45 4.16 0.19
N GLU A 138 7.93 2.91 0.18
CA GLU A 138 7.54 1.90 -0.80
C GLU A 138 6.27 1.14 -0.36
N LEU A 139 6.19 0.81 0.94
CA LEU A 139 5.04 0.12 1.53
C LEU A 139 3.77 0.98 1.55
N PHE A 140 3.96 2.30 1.56
CA PHE A 140 2.89 3.29 1.59
C PHE A 140 2.85 4.13 0.29
N ASP A 141 3.38 3.61 -0.81
CA ASP A 141 3.20 4.21 -2.14
C ASP A 141 1.84 3.80 -2.75
N TRP A 142 0.78 4.43 -2.25
CA TRP A 142 -0.60 4.22 -2.71
C TRP A 142 -0.90 4.93 -4.02
N THR A 143 0.04 5.70 -4.59
CA THR A 143 -0.16 6.36 -5.89
C THR A 143 -0.29 5.34 -7.02
N SER A 144 0.34 4.17 -6.87
CA SER A 144 0.15 3.02 -7.76
C SER A 144 -1.28 2.44 -7.77
N LEU A 145 -2.09 2.76 -6.74
CA LEU A 145 -3.49 2.37 -6.63
C LEU A 145 -4.45 3.45 -7.14
N GLN A 146 -3.98 4.69 -7.20
CA GLN A 146 -4.66 5.78 -7.88
C GLN A 146 -4.38 5.63 -9.38
N GLY A 147 -5.22 4.86 -10.07
CA GLY A 147 -5.18 4.73 -11.52
C GLY A 147 -4.97 6.11 -12.15
N GLY A 148 -3.88 6.25 -12.91
CA GLY A 148 -3.38 7.53 -13.39
C GLY A 148 -4.47 8.40 -14.02
N GLU A 149 -4.43 9.69 -13.73
CA GLU A 149 -5.37 10.68 -14.28
C GLU A 149 -5.51 10.51 -15.79
N VAL A 150 -6.65 9.96 -16.22
CA VAL A 150 -7.03 9.98 -17.63
C VAL A 150 -7.60 11.36 -17.91
N HIS A 151 -6.74 12.31 -18.28
CA HIS A 151 -7.19 13.52 -18.94
C HIS A 151 -7.47 13.22 -20.42
N LEU A 152 -8.71 13.50 -20.84
CA LEU A 152 -9.14 13.58 -22.25
C LEU A 152 -9.68 14.98 -22.53
#